data_AF-A0A0F9AM16-F1
#
_entry.id   AF-A0A0F9AM16-F1
#
_cell.length_a   1.000
_cell.length_b   1.000
_cell.length_c   1.000
_cell.angle_alpha   90.00
_cell.angle_beta   90.00
_cell.angle_gamma   90.00
#
_symmetry.space_group_name_H-M   'P 1'
#
loop_
_entity.id
_entity.type
_entity.pdbx_description
1 polymer ?
#
loop_
_entity_poly.entity_id
_entity_poly.type
_entity_poly.pdbx_seq_one_letter_code
_entity_poly.pdbx_strand_id
1 'polypeptide(L)'
;CTGEVITVNANGTINLNVAAWDAMAIHKNAKLTTSTTPDPESDWQRTVIFISAQTQSGQDMFIRGGIDHVYANTNLGRNCQTSNFECAMPIRHNNLKNATTSPWKANDNYLDWYGVESGQSTEAQGTATDWTTNIWPVTWGAEKTVANDGFGVTPLNIWGEHYWLLDVDMDCSKAVNGWFEVKAFIKNGQGWEGDIAQANTPYVSTNHVAQCGKINKFEFSNSTVEIRNF
;
A
#
# COMPACT_ATOMS: atom_id res chain seq x y z
N CYS A 1 1.57 -14.23 -12.06
CA CYS A 1 1.72 -15.03 -13.30
C CYS A 1 3.14 -15.55 -13.36
N THR A 2 3.33 -16.85 -13.61
CA THR A 2 4.60 -17.60 -13.45
C THR A 2 5.67 -17.32 -14.52
N GLY A 3 5.54 -16.27 -15.34
CA GLY A 3 6.56 -15.90 -16.32
C GLY A 3 6.71 -16.85 -17.52
N GLU A 4 5.85 -17.84 -17.66
CA GLU A 4 5.83 -18.72 -18.85
C GLU A 4 5.21 -17.97 -20.05
N VAL A 5 5.92 -18.02 -21.18
CA VAL A 5 5.55 -17.31 -22.42
C VAL A 5 5.01 -18.30 -23.44
N ILE A 6 3.82 -18.03 -23.97
CA ILE A 6 3.22 -18.78 -25.07
C ILE A 6 3.55 -18.07 -26.38
N THR A 7 4.20 -18.77 -27.31
CA THR A 7 4.49 -18.26 -28.66
C THR A 7 3.31 -18.54 -29.59
N VAL A 8 2.79 -17.48 -30.23
CA VAL A 8 1.75 -17.59 -31.25
C VAL A 8 2.37 -17.64 -32.64
N ASN A 9 2.00 -18.65 -33.43
CA ASN A 9 2.47 -18.80 -34.80
C ASN A 9 1.92 -17.69 -35.71
N ALA A 10 2.56 -17.45 -36.85
CA ALA A 10 2.15 -16.41 -37.81
C ALA A 10 0.72 -16.60 -38.37
N ASN A 11 0.17 -17.82 -38.31
CA ASN A 11 -1.21 -18.13 -38.70
C ASN A 11 -2.22 -18.03 -37.55
N GLY A 12 -1.82 -17.52 -36.38
CA GLY A 12 -2.67 -17.35 -35.20
C GLY A 12 -2.91 -18.62 -34.40
N THR A 13 -2.21 -19.72 -34.67
CA THR A 13 -2.31 -20.95 -33.87
C THR A 13 -1.24 -21.01 -32.77
N ILE A 14 -1.48 -21.83 -31.75
CA ILE A 14 -0.49 -22.20 -30.73
C ILE A 14 -0.38 -23.72 -30.66
N ASN A 15 0.80 -24.22 -30.29
CA ASN A 15 0.98 -25.62 -29.87
C ASN A 15 1.39 -25.59 -28.40
N LEU A 16 0.67 -26.34 -27.56
CA LEU A 16 0.82 -26.23 -26.12
C LEU A 16 0.59 -27.58 -25.44
N ASN A 17 1.43 -27.90 -24.47
CA ASN A 17 1.30 -29.08 -23.63
C ASN A 17 0.99 -28.62 -22.20
N VAL A 18 -0.09 -29.13 -21.61
CA VAL A 18 -0.52 -28.82 -20.24
C VAL A 18 -0.43 -30.10 -19.44
N ALA A 19 0.44 -30.14 -18.43
CA ALA A 19 0.56 -31.34 -17.61
C ALA A 19 -0.71 -31.58 -16.79
N ALA A 20 -0.89 -32.81 -16.32
CA ALA A 20 -1.98 -33.11 -15.40
C ALA A 20 -1.84 -32.21 -14.16
N TRP A 21 -2.95 -31.56 -13.78
CA TRP A 21 -3.06 -30.61 -12.65
C TRP A 21 -2.51 -29.19 -12.90
N ASP A 22 -1.99 -28.90 -14.10
CA ASP A 22 -1.65 -27.53 -14.48
C ASP A 22 -2.86 -26.81 -15.07
N ALA A 23 -2.91 -25.50 -14.87
CA ALA A 23 -3.91 -24.62 -15.45
C ALA A 23 -3.25 -23.45 -16.16
N MET A 24 -3.88 -22.99 -17.23
CA MET A 24 -3.43 -21.83 -17.99
C MET A 24 -4.58 -20.88 -18.30
N ALA A 25 -4.25 -19.60 -18.28
CA ALA A 25 -5.16 -18.53 -18.64
C ALA A 25 -4.53 -17.70 -19.76
N ILE A 26 -5.17 -17.72 -20.93
CA ILE A 26 -4.83 -16.85 -22.06
C ILE A 26 -5.80 -15.69 -22.04
N HIS A 27 -5.29 -14.47 -21.94
CA HIS A 27 -6.08 -13.26 -22.07
C HIS A 27 -5.69 -12.54 -23.37
N LYS A 28 -6.67 -11.90 -24.02
CA LYS A 28 -6.47 -11.02 -25.17
C LYS A 28 -6.84 -9.61 -24.71
N ASN A 29 -5.98 -8.62 -24.96
CA ASN A 29 -6.13 -7.23 -24.50
C ASN A 29 -6.02 -6.99 -22.98
N ALA A 30 -5.45 -7.90 -22.17
CA ALA A 30 -4.89 -7.38 -20.92
C ALA A 30 -3.67 -6.57 -21.35
N LYS A 31 -3.78 -5.26 -21.20
CA LYS A 31 -2.68 -4.34 -21.34
C LYS A 31 -1.75 -4.63 -20.17
N LEU A 32 -0.91 -5.65 -20.30
CA LEU A 32 0.43 -5.54 -19.74
C LEU A 32 0.99 -4.32 -20.44
N THR A 33 1.10 -3.22 -19.71
CA THR A 33 1.90 -2.08 -20.13
C THR A 33 3.34 -2.59 -20.28
N THR A 34 3.65 -3.26 -21.39
CA THR A 34 5.01 -3.51 -21.85
C THR A 34 5.50 -2.23 -22.52
N SER A 35 5.65 -1.20 -21.70
CA SER A 35 6.61 -0.12 -21.85
C SER A 35 7.05 0.08 -20.40
N THR A 36 8.24 -0.33 -20.01
CA THR A 36 9.51 -0.09 -20.69
C THR A 36 10.43 -1.30 -20.51
N THR A 37 11.58 -1.34 -21.18
CA THR A 37 12.80 -1.83 -20.51
C THR A 37 12.71 -1.46 -19.02
N PRO A 38 12.93 -2.36 -18.04
CA PRO A 38 12.94 -1.94 -16.65
C PRO A 38 13.80 -0.69 -16.61
N ASP A 39 13.23 0.43 -16.17
CA ASP A 39 14.09 1.51 -15.76
C ASP A 39 14.98 0.85 -14.71
N PRO A 40 16.31 0.75 -14.93
CA PRO A 40 17.17 0.13 -13.94
C PRO A 40 17.04 0.82 -12.56
N GLU A 41 16.38 1.98 -12.50
CA GLU A 41 16.01 2.71 -11.30
C GLU A 41 14.59 2.49 -10.76
N SER A 42 13.71 1.66 -11.34
CA SER A 42 12.37 1.39 -10.74
C SER A 42 12.27 -0.02 -10.17
N ASP A 43 11.86 -0.15 -8.92
CA ASP A 43 11.77 -1.39 -8.15
C ASP A 43 10.37 -1.51 -7.52
N TRP A 44 9.37 -1.82 -8.35
CA TRP A 44 7.98 -1.95 -7.89
C TRP A 44 7.78 -3.27 -7.13
N GLN A 45 7.57 -3.18 -5.83
CA GLN A 45 7.26 -4.32 -4.97
C GLN A 45 5.96 -4.08 -4.19
N ARG A 46 5.19 -5.15 -4.01
CA ARG A 46 4.00 -5.11 -3.16
C ARG A 46 4.41 -4.74 -1.74
N THR A 47 3.77 -3.73 -1.17
CA THR A 47 4.00 -3.26 0.19
C THR A 47 2.65 -3.19 0.89
N VAL A 48 2.58 -3.81 2.06
CA VAL A 48 1.36 -3.87 2.86
C VAL A 48 1.62 -3.20 4.20
N ILE A 49 0.70 -2.33 4.62
CA ILE A 49 0.73 -1.66 5.91
C ILE A 49 -0.55 -1.96 6.67
N PHE A 50 -0.40 -2.44 7.89
CA PHE A 50 -1.45 -2.64 8.87
C PHE A 50 -1.24 -1.66 10.03
N ILE A 51 -2.28 -0.94 10.41
CA ILE A 51 -2.27 -0.10 11.63
C ILE A 51 -3.47 -0.50 12.49
N SER A 52 -3.19 -0.99 13.70
CA SER A 52 -4.26 -1.31 14.66
C SER A 52 -4.84 -0.03 15.22
N ALA A 53 -6.15 0.16 15.07
CA ALA A 53 -6.90 1.22 15.71
C ALA A 53 -8.38 0.87 15.76
N GLN A 54 -8.97 0.90 16.96
CA GLN A 54 -10.41 0.75 17.10
C GLN A 54 -11.10 2.05 16.69
N THR A 55 -11.82 1.97 15.57
CA THR A 55 -12.60 3.07 15.00
C THR A 55 -14.09 2.79 15.08
N GLN A 56 -14.87 3.86 14.97
CA GLN A 56 -16.33 3.82 14.89
C GLN A 56 -16.80 4.04 13.45
N SER A 57 -18.07 3.73 13.17
CA SER A 57 -18.69 4.03 11.88
C SER A 57 -18.56 5.54 11.57
N GLY A 58 -18.07 5.88 10.38
CA GLY A 58 -17.81 7.26 9.96
C GLY A 58 -16.43 7.81 10.34
N GLN A 59 -15.59 6.98 10.98
CA GLN A 59 -14.16 7.26 11.16
C GLN A 59 -13.37 6.47 10.13
N ASP A 60 -12.50 7.17 9.41
CA ASP A 60 -11.68 6.62 8.33
C ASP A 60 -10.20 6.90 8.60
N MET A 61 -9.34 5.93 8.31
CA MET A 61 -7.90 6.11 8.47
C MET A 61 -7.24 6.45 7.13
N PHE A 62 -6.43 7.49 7.17
CA PHE A 62 -5.50 7.90 6.12
C PHE A 62 -4.07 7.72 6.61
N ILE A 63 -3.16 7.51 5.67
CA ILE A 63 -1.72 7.51 5.93
C ILE A 63 -1.09 8.61 5.08
N ARG A 64 -0.14 9.33 5.66
CA ARG A 64 0.86 10.11 4.94
C ARG A 64 2.24 9.53 5.20
N GLY A 65 3.16 9.71 4.27
CA GLY A 65 4.47 9.09 4.39
C GLY A 65 5.47 9.56 3.37
N GLY A 66 6.57 8.84 3.25
CA GLY A 66 7.70 9.25 2.42
C GLY A 66 8.99 9.22 3.20
N ILE A 67 9.99 9.97 2.75
CA ILE A 67 11.23 10.20 3.50
C ILE A 67 11.11 11.55 4.21
N ASP A 68 11.53 11.63 5.47
CA ASP A 68 11.62 12.90 6.18
C ASP A 68 12.45 13.91 5.38
N HIS A 69 11.89 15.12 5.26
CA HIS A 69 12.47 16.16 4.43
C HIS A 69 13.84 16.61 4.94
N VAL A 70 14.02 16.71 6.26
CA VAL A 70 15.28 17.15 6.86
C VAL A 70 16.37 16.12 6.62
N TYR A 71 16.06 14.84 6.88
CA TYR A 71 16.95 13.73 6.63
C TYR A 71 17.33 13.64 5.14
N ALA A 72 16.34 13.67 4.24
CA ALA A 72 16.58 13.56 2.81
C ALA A 72 17.45 14.70 2.26
N ASN A 73 17.16 15.95 2.65
CA ASN A 73 17.93 17.10 2.19
C ASN A 73 19.35 17.08 2.74
N THR A 74 19.53 16.71 4.01
CA THR A 74 20.83 16.78 4.69
C THR A 74 21.75 15.61 4.32
N ASN A 75 21.19 14.39 4.14
CA ASN A 75 21.99 13.16 4.03
C ASN A 75 21.96 12.54 2.63
N LEU A 76 20.91 12.80 1.84
CA LEU A 76 20.73 12.18 0.51
C LEU A 76 20.87 13.19 -0.63
N GLY A 77 20.96 14.50 -0.33
CA GLY A 77 21.02 15.55 -1.34
C GLY A 77 19.75 15.68 -2.18
N ARG A 78 18.62 15.15 -1.70
CA ARG A 78 17.30 15.32 -2.34
C ARG A 78 16.76 16.73 -2.03
N ASN A 79 15.92 17.27 -2.90
CA ASN A 79 15.20 18.52 -2.67
C ASN A 79 13.70 18.26 -2.54
N CYS A 80 13.27 18.02 -1.31
CA CYS A 80 11.87 17.71 -1.02
C CYS A 80 10.98 18.94 -0.84
N GLN A 81 11.53 20.16 -0.95
CA GLN A 81 10.84 21.40 -0.60
C GLN A 81 10.02 22.03 -1.74
N THR A 82 10.33 21.73 -3.01
CA THR A 82 9.69 22.38 -4.17
C THR A 82 8.53 21.59 -4.76
N SER A 83 8.62 20.27 -4.81
CA SER A 83 7.56 19.42 -5.36
C SER A 83 7.29 18.13 -4.57
N ASN A 84 8.05 17.86 -3.49
CA ASN A 84 7.99 16.68 -2.62
C ASN A 84 8.13 15.30 -3.28
N PHE A 85 8.00 15.19 -4.60
CA PHE A 85 8.08 13.92 -5.31
C PHE A 85 9.42 13.18 -5.11
N GLU A 86 10.49 13.89 -4.75
CA GLU A 86 11.78 13.26 -4.41
C GLU A 86 11.78 12.54 -3.04
N CYS A 87 10.91 12.96 -2.11
CA CYS A 87 10.71 12.30 -0.82
C CYS A 87 9.46 11.40 -0.81
N ALA A 88 8.60 11.50 -1.81
CA ALA A 88 7.41 10.67 -1.89
C ALA A 88 7.76 9.24 -2.31
N MET A 89 6.91 8.29 -1.91
CA MET A 89 6.94 6.92 -2.41
C MET A 89 5.86 6.77 -3.49
N PRO A 90 6.23 6.55 -4.77
CA PRO A 90 5.24 6.22 -5.79
C PRO A 90 4.49 4.94 -5.45
N ILE A 91 3.17 4.95 -5.57
CA ILE A 91 2.28 3.83 -5.23
C ILE A 91 1.26 3.54 -6.33
N ARG A 92 0.76 2.31 -6.33
CA ARG A 92 -0.43 1.88 -7.08
C ARG A 92 -1.31 1.06 -6.18
N HIS A 93 -2.55 1.50 -5.99
CA HIS A 93 -3.53 0.79 -5.14
C HIS A 93 -3.89 -0.58 -5.69
N ASN A 94 -3.76 -1.61 -4.86
CA ASN A 94 -4.18 -2.98 -5.18
C ASN A 94 -5.66 -3.24 -4.81
N ASN A 95 -6.27 -2.35 -4.01
CA ASN A 95 -7.67 -2.44 -3.63
C ASN A 95 -8.46 -1.14 -3.88
N LEU A 96 -9.34 -1.20 -4.89
CA LEU A 96 -10.27 -0.13 -5.26
C LEU A 96 -11.74 -0.54 -5.12
N LYS A 97 -12.03 -1.69 -4.49
CA LYS A 97 -13.39 -2.27 -4.44
C LYS A 97 -14.29 -1.60 -3.39
N ASN A 98 -13.69 -1.04 -2.35
CA ASN A 98 -14.41 -0.36 -1.29
C ASN A 98 -14.95 0.98 -1.80
N ALA A 99 -16.26 1.07 -1.98
CA ALA A 99 -16.94 2.25 -2.51
C ALA A 99 -16.77 3.51 -1.63
N THR A 100 -16.50 3.34 -0.33
CA THR A 100 -16.25 4.46 0.59
C THR A 100 -14.89 5.08 0.33
N THR A 101 -13.85 4.26 0.16
CA THR A 101 -12.46 4.76 0.03
C THR A 101 -12.04 4.98 -1.41
N SER A 102 -12.69 4.33 -2.39
CA SER A 102 -12.26 4.39 -3.79
C SER A 102 -12.21 5.81 -4.37
N PRO A 103 -13.10 6.77 -4.02
CA PRO A 103 -12.97 8.15 -4.48
C PRO A 103 -11.76 8.88 -3.87
N TRP A 104 -11.28 8.45 -2.70
CA TRP A 104 -10.07 8.98 -2.08
C TRP A 104 -8.80 8.33 -2.64
N LYS A 105 -8.88 7.11 -3.17
CA LYS A 105 -7.75 6.42 -3.84
C LYS A 105 -7.62 6.77 -5.32
N ALA A 106 -8.66 7.34 -5.92
CA ALA A 106 -8.66 7.72 -7.32
C ALA A 106 -7.63 8.83 -7.57
N ASN A 107 -6.62 8.55 -8.41
CA ASN A 107 -5.48 9.44 -8.67
C ASN A 107 -4.59 9.70 -7.44
N ASP A 108 -4.59 8.80 -6.47
CA ASP A 108 -3.58 8.72 -5.40
C ASP A 108 -2.36 7.96 -5.94
N ASN A 109 -1.32 8.68 -6.34
CA ASN A 109 -0.14 8.13 -7.00
C ASN A 109 1.07 8.09 -6.08
N TYR A 110 1.03 8.81 -4.96
CA TYR A 110 2.15 8.96 -4.05
C TYR A 110 1.70 8.79 -2.61
N LEU A 111 2.41 7.93 -1.88
CA LEU A 111 2.43 8.02 -0.43
C LEU A 111 3.40 9.15 -0.06
N ASP A 112 2.83 10.26 0.38
CA ASP A 112 3.56 11.50 0.52
C ASP A 112 3.13 12.31 1.77
N TRP A 113 3.90 13.35 2.12
CA TRP A 113 3.63 14.19 3.30
C TRP A 113 2.55 15.24 3.06
N TYR A 114 2.08 15.35 1.83
CA TYR A 114 1.08 16.27 1.36
C TYR A 114 -0.29 15.57 1.41
N GLY A 115 -1.34 16.36 1.28
CA GLY A 115 -2.71 15.86 1.43
C GLY A 115 -3.22 15.31 0.10
N VAL A 116 -4.24 15.98 -0.41
CA VAL A 116 -4.99 15.57 -1.59
C VAL A 116 -4.21 15.84 -2.87
N GLU A 117 -4.08 14.84 -3.72
CA GLU A 117 -3.62 14.89 -5.10
C GLU A 117 -4.73 15.31 -6.09
N SER A 118 -4.31 15.81 -7.24
CA SER A 118 -5.24 16.21 -8.30
C SER A 118 -6.09 15.03 -8.78
N GLY A 119 -7.41 15.16 -8.64
CA GLY A 119 -8.37 14.16 -9.10
C GLY A 119 -8.82 13.17 -8.01
N GLN A 120 -8.28 13.29 -6.79
CA GLN A 120 -8.90 12.70 -5.61
C GLN A 120 -10.12 13.51 -5.16
N SER A 121 -11.03 12.87 -4.42
CA SER A 121 -12.06 13.59 -3.69
C SER A 121 -11.43 14.58 -2.69
N THR A 122 -12.01 15.78 -2.59
CA THR A 122 -11.57 16.84 -1.66
C THR A 122 -11.69 16.45 -0.19
N GLU A 123 -12.39 15.35 0.09
CA GLU A 123 -12.54 14.79 1.42
C GLU A 123 -11.36 13.92 1.88
N ALA A 124 -10.46 13.55 0.97
CA ALA A 124 -9.26 12.79 1.31
C ALA A 124 -8.35 13.61 2.24
N GLN A 125 -7.57 12.92 3.08
CA GLN A 125 -6.59 13.55 3.98
C GLN A 125 -5.17 13.00 3.78
N GLY A 126 -4.97 12.17 2.76
CA GLY A 126 -3.75 11.45 2.40
C GLY A 126 -4.14 10.16 1.68
N THR A 127 -3.27 9.15 1.70
CA THR A 127 -3.52 7.82 1.15
C THR A 127 -4.54 7.07 2.01
N ALA A 128 -5.71 6.75 1.45
CA ALA A 128 -6.78 6.07 2.18
C ALA A 128 -6.50 4.58 2.41
N THR A 129 -6.93 4.07 3.57
CA THR A 129 -6.80 2.65 3.96
C THR A 129 -8.16 1.98 4.07
N ASP A 130 -8.20 0.65 4.01
CA ASP A 130 -9.43 -0.12 4.19
C ASP A 130 -9.48 -0.79 5.56
N TRP A 131 -10.64 -0.80 6.19
CA TRP A 131 -10.83 -1.54 7.42
C TRP A 131 -10.77 -3.05 7.16
N THR A 132 -10.10 -3.77 8.05
CA THR A 132 -9.96 -5.23 7.98
C THR A 132 -9.94 -5.89 9.36
N THR A 133 -10.27 -7.18 9.36
CA THR A 133 -10.33 -8.07 10.52
C THR A 133 -9.89 -9.47 10.12
N ASN A 134 -9.52 -10.32 11.08
CA ASN A 134 -9.38 -11.76 10.87
C ASN A 134 -10.56 -12.57 11.46
N ILE A 135 -11.50 -11.89 12.11
CA ILE A 135 -12.70 -12.47 12.72
C ILE A 135 -13.92 -11.67 12.24
N TRP A 136 -14.92 -12.36 11.70
CA TRP A 136 -16.20 -11.77 11.33
C TRP A 136 -17.32 -12.34 12.21
N PRO A 137 -17.74 -11.64 13.27
CA PRO A 137 -18.88 -12.03 14.08
C PRO A 137 -20.14 -12.24 13.23
N VAL A 138 -20.82 -13.37 13.42
CA VAL A 138 -22.11 -13.68 12.77
C VAL A 138 -23.15 -12.58 12.99
N THR A 139 -23.07 -11.85 14.10
CA THR A 139 -23.95 -10.72 14.42
C THR A 139 -23.81 -9.53 13.45
N TRP A 140 -22.73 -9.45 12.67
CA TRP A 140 -22.54 -8.43 11.63
C TRP A 140 -23.18 -8.80 10.29
N GLY A 141 -23.78 -10.00 10.19
CA GLY A 141 -24.42 -10.50 8.98
C GLY A 141 -23.46 -11.25 8.06
N ALA A 142 -23.76 -11.26 6.77
CA ALA A 142 -22.94 -11.96 5.77
C ALA A 142 -21.50 -11.43 5.77
N GLU A 143 -20.54 -12.36 5.76
CA GLU A 143 -19.12 -12.01 5.78
C GLU A 143 -18.74 -11.12 4.59
N LYS A 144 -17.99 -10.06 4.90
CA LYS A 144 -17.36 -9.18 3.93
C LYS A 144 -15.88 -9.50 3.88
N THR A 145 -15.31 -9.49 2.68
CA THR A 145 -13.88 -9.75 2.49
C THR A 145 -13.21 -8.63 1.72
N VAL A 146 -11.93 -8.36 2.03
CA VAL A 146 -11.14 -7.36 1.29
C VAL A 146 -11.11 -7.72 -0.20
N ALA A 147 -11.01 -9.01 -0.52
CA ALA A 147 -10.95 -9.49 -1.90
C ALA A 147 -12.24 -9.23 -2.70
N ASN A 148 -13.43 -9.25 -2.07
CA ASN A 148 -14.71 -9.13 -2.77
C ASN A 148 -15.37 -7.76 -2.60
N ASP A 149 -15.32 -7.23 -1.38
CA ASP A 149 -16.02 -6.01 -0.96
C ASP A 149 -15.07 -4.83 -0.76
N GLY A 150 -13.76 -5.09 -0.70
CA GLY A 150 -12.72 -4.09 -0.46
C GLY A 150 -12.49 -3.77 1.02
N PHE A 151 -13.21 -4.40 1.95
CA PHE A 151 -13.01 -4.29 3.39
C PHE A 151 -13.42 -5.60 4.07
N GLY A 152 -13.07 -5.78 5.35
CA GLY A 152 -13.47 -6.95 6.13
C GLY A 152 -12.39 -8.02 6.20
N VAL A 153 -12.76 -9.29 6.11
CA VAL A 153 -11.83 -10.41 6.32
C VAL A 153 -10.76 -10.46 5.23
N THR A 154 -9.51 -10.65 5.62
CA THR A 154 -8.40 -10.93 4.70
C THR A 154 -7.42 -11.93 5.31
N PRO A 155 -6.88 -12.89 4.52
CA PRO A 155 -5.84 -13.81 5.00
C PRO A 155 -4.55 -13.11 5.46
N LEU A 156 -4.32 -11.87 5.03
CA LEU A 156 -3.13 -11.09 5.42
C LEU A 156 -3.23 -10.54 6.85
N ASN A 157 -4.44 -10.31 7.37
CA ASN A 157 -4.62 -9.89 8.75
C ASN A 157 -4.61 -11.14 9.62
N ILE A 158 -3.58 -11.27 10.47
CA ILE A 158 -3.47 -12.38 11.41
C ILE A 158 -3.50 -11.93 12.87
N TRP A 159 -3.72 -10.64 13.13
CA TRP A 159 -3.50 -10.02 14.44
C TRP A 159 -4.79 -9.66 15.20
N GLY A 160 -5.95 -9.90 14.62
CA GLY A 160 -7.22 -9.67 15.30
C GLY A 160 -8.17 -8.73 14.54
N GLU A 161 -9.09 -8.20 15.32
CA GLU A 161 -10.07 -7.21 14.87
C GLU A 161 -9.44 -5.80 14.79
N HIS A 162 -10.09 -4.91 14.03
CA HIS A 162 -9.80 -3.47 14.00
C HIS A 162 -8.40 -3.09 13.51
N TYR A 163 -8.06 -3.56 12.31
CA TYR A 163 -6.90 -3.08 11.57
C TYR A 163 -7.31 -2.25 10.37
N TRP A 164 -6.46 -1.31 10.00
CA TRP A 164 -6.56 -0.55 8.77
C TRP A 164 -5.43 -0.96 7.83
N LEU A 165 -5.78 -1.25 6.58
CA LEU A 165 -4.94 -1.88 5.58
C LEU A 165 -4.67 -0.92 4.42
N LEU A 166 -3.40 -0.69 4.15
CA LEU A 166 -2.91 -0.21 2.85
C LEU A 166 -2.27 -1.38 2.11
N ASP A 167 -2.72 -1.68 0.91
CA ASP A 167 -2.13 -2.69 0.01
C ASP A 167 -1.85 -2.04 -1.33
N VAL A 168 -0.57 -1.84 -1.64
CA VAL A 168 -0.09 -1.12 -2.82
C VAL A 168 1.09 -1.84 -3.45
N ASP A 169 1.28 -1.66 -4.75
CA ASP A 169 2.61 -1.78 -5.34
C ASP A 169 3.34 -0.46 -5.11
N MET A 170 4.56 -0.50 -4.58
CA MET A 170 5.35 0.68 -4.22
C MET A 170 6.71 0.62 -4.93
N ASP A 171 7.17 1.76 -5.46
CA ASP A 171 8.51 1.85 -6.06
C ASP A 171 9.60 1.96 -4.96
N CYS A 172 10.18 0.82 -4.60
CA CYS A 172 11.17 0.69 -3.54
C CYS A 172 12.52 1.34 -3.87
N SER A 173 12.77 1.72 -5.12
CA SER A 173 13.99 2.47 -5.47
C SER A 173 14.02 3.86 -4.85
N LYS A 174 12.85 4.39 -4.46
CA LYS A 174 12.71 5.69 -3.79
C LYS A 174 12.95 5.61 -2.29
N ALA A 175 12.91 4.41 -1.71
CA ALA A 175 13.16 4.17 -0.30
C ALA A 175 14.63 4.38 0.09
N VAL A 176 14.90 4.59 1.38
CA VAL A 176 16.25 4.71 1.93
C VAL A 176 16.68 3.35 2.45
N ASN A 177 17.54 2.65 1.70
CA ASN A 177 17.94 1.27 2.02
C ASN A 177 16.73 0.34 2.24
N GLY A 178 15.68 0.53 1.44
CA GLY A 178 14.41 -0.19 1.56
C GLY A 178 13.43 0.35 2.61
N TRP A 179 13.76 1.43 3.33
CA TRP A 179 12.91 2.01 4.38
C TRP A 179 12.25 3.33 3.97
N PHE A 180 11.06 3.58 4.52
CA PHE A 180 10.31 4.82 4.38
C PHE A 180 9.48 5.06 5.64
N GLU A 181 8.94 6.26 5.82
CA GLU A 181 8.13 6.63 6.97
C GLU A 181 6.64 6.67 6.66
N VAL A 182 5.83 6.45 7.70
CA VAL A 182 4.39 6.62 7.67
C VAL A 182 3.86 7.22 8.97
N LYS A 183 2.80 8.03 8.85
CA LYS A 183 2.02 8.55 9.97
C LYS A 183 0.54 8.44 9.65
N ALA A 184 -0.22 7.88 10.58
CA ALA A 184 -1.65 7.71 10.45
C ALA A 184 -2.44 8.94 10.92
N PHE A 185 -3.60 9.12 10.30
CA PHE A 185 -4.60 10.12 10.65
C PHE A 185 -5.99 9.48 10.65
N ILE A 186 -6.70 9.56 11.78
CA ILE A 186 -8.10 9.12 11.87
C ILE A 186 -9.01 10.33 11.70
N LYS A 187 -9.65 10.43 10.52
CA LYS A 187 -10.65 11.45 10.22
C LYS A 187 -11.89 11.22 11.08
N ASN A 188 -12.50 12.32 11.56
CA ASN A 188 -13.66 12.30 12.48
C ASN A 188 -13.41 11.53 13.80
N GLY A 189 -12.14 11.37 14.18
CA GLY A 189 -11.75 10.67 15.40
C GLY A 189 -10.55 11.33 16.07
N GLN A 190 -9.59 10.50 16.46
CA GLN A 190 -8.42 10.88 17.23
C GLN A 190 -7.50 11.88 16.51
N GLY A 191 -7.61 12.00 15.18
CA GLY A 191 -6.74 12.87 14.39
C GLY A 191 -5.38 12.21 14.12
N TRP A 192 -4.32 13.02 14.13
CA TRP A 192 -2.96 12.56 13.88
C TRP A 192 -2.43 11.72 15.03
N GLU A 193 -1.59 10.73 14.69
CA GLU A 193 -0.76 10.07 15.70
C GLU A 193 0.15 11.09 16.43
N GLY A 194 0.53 10.74 17.66
CA GLY A 194 1.61 11.41 18.37
C GLY A 194 2.99 11.18 17.73
N ASP A 195 4.03 11.63 18.41
CA ASP A 195 5.40 11.34 18.01
C ASP A 195 5.80 9.92 18.43
N ILE A 196 6.42 9.20 17.50
CA ILE A 196 6.72 7.78 17.61
C ILE A 196 8.23 7.58 17.56
N ALA A 197 8.79 6.95 18.59
CA ALA A 197 10.21 6.61 18.64
C ALA A 197 10.40 5.11 18.41
N GLN A 198 10.47 4.69 17.15
CA GLN A 198 10.70 3.30 16.77
C GLN A 198 12.20 2.95 16.87
N ALA A 199 12.52 1.77 17.41
CA ALA A 199 13.88 1.26 17.46
C ALA A 199 14.29 0.56 16.15
N ASN A 200 15.60 0.40 15.93
CA ASN A 200 16.16 -0.34 14.79
C ASN A 200 15.78 0.23 13.41
N THR A 201 15.65 1.55 13.32
CA THR A 201 15.39 2.28 12.08
C THR A 201 16.72 2.78 11.48
N PRO A 202 16.80 3.01 10.15
CA PRO A 202 18.03 3.49 9.50
C PRO A 202 18.40 4.93 9.89
N TYR A 203 17.44 5.70 10.41
CA TYR A 203 17.61 7.04 10.92
C TYR A 203 16.51 7.36 11.95
N VAL A 204 16.76 8.40 12.76
CA VAL A 204 15.81 8.86 13.77
C VAL A 204 14.61 9.50 13.06
N SER A 205 13.40 9.06 13.43
CA SER A 205 12.13 9.61 12.98
C SER A 205 11.18 9.73 14.17
N THR A 206 10.21 10.65 14.07
CA THR A 206 9.06 10.80 14.97
C THR A 206 7.79 10.16 14.41
N ASN A 207 7.92 9.35 13.36
CA ASN A 207 6.87 8.63 12.65
C ASN A 207 7.16 7.12 12.70
N HIS A 208 6.21 6.30 12.28
CA HIS A 208 6.50 4.89 12.03
C HIS A 208 7.49 4.76 10.88
N VAL A 209 8.35 3.75 10.92
CA VAL A 209 9.29 3.47 9.83
C VAL A 209 9.05 2.06 9.30
N ALA A 210 8.62 1.98 8.04
CA ALA A 210 8.24 0.77 7.32
C ALA A 210 9.32 0.33 6.33
N GLN A 211 9.28 -0.95 5.94
CA GLN A 211 10.08 -1.49 4.84
C GLN A 211 9.23 -1.70 3.60
N CYS A 212 9.75 -1.24 2.46
CA CYS A 212 9.17 -1.47 1.15
C CYS A 212 9.34 -2.94 0.75
N GLY A 213 8.37 -3.49 0.02
CA GLY A 213 8.37 -4.90 -0.37
C GLY A 213 8.02 -5.88 0.76
N LYS A 214 7.46 -5.39 1.88
CA LYS A 214 7.15 -6.17 3.09
C LYS A 214 5.72 -5.94 3.57
N ILE A 215 5.30 -6.78 4.51
CA ILE A 215 4.13 -6.57 5.36
C ILE A 215 4.61 -5.88 6.64
N ASN A 216 4.10 -4.68 6.90
CA ASN A 216 4.44 -3.85 8.05
C ASN A 216 3.22 -3.73 8.95
N LYS A 217 3.33 -4.07 10.23
CA LYS A 217 2.26 -3.90 11.21
C LYS A 217 2.69 -2.92 12.28
N PHE A 218 1.81 -1.97 12.57
CA PHE A 218 1.94 -0.94 13.57
C PHE A 218 0.72 -0.91 14.49
N GLU A 219 0.87 -0.23 15.62
CA GLU A 219 -0.22 0.15 16.51
C GLU A 219 -0.32 1.68 16.54
N PHE A 220 -1.55 2.20 16.45
CA PHE A 220 -1.77 3.63 16.40
C PHE A 220 -1.19 4.34 17.62
N SER A 221 -0.30 5.32 17.40
CA SER A 221 0.43 6.06 18.44
C SER A 221 1.30 5.19 19.37
N ASN A 222 1.86 4.10 18.86
CA ASN A 222 2.76 3.21 19.61
C ASN A 222 4.01 2.87 18.79
N SER A 223 5.17 2.71 19.43
CA SER A 223 6.45 2.40 18.76
C SER A 223 6.64 0.92 18.36
N THR A 224 5.66 0.06 18.62
CA THR A 224 5.75 -1.38 18.33
C THR A 224 5.55 -1.63 16.84
N VAL A 225 6.52 -2.34 16.25
CA VAL A 225 6.54 -2.69 14.83
C VAL A 225 6.78 -4.19 14.65
N GLU A 226 6.06 -4.79 13.71
CA GLU A 226 6.34 -6.13 13.18
C GLU A 226 6.50 -6.03 11.66
N ILE A 227 7.64 -6.47 11.13
CA ILE A 227 7.92 -6.47 9.68
C ILE A 227 8.14 -7.90 9.22
N ARG A 228 7.43 -8.29 8.15
CA ARG A 228 7.43 -9.66 7.65
C ARG A 228 7.58 -9.72 6.13
N ASN A 229 8.15 -10.82 5.68
CA ASN A 229 8.06 -11.22 4.28
C ASN A 229 6.63 -11.68 3.95
N PHE A 230 6.27 -11.61 2.67
CA PHE A 230 5.04 -12.20 2.13
C PHE A 230 5.06 -13.73 2.21
#